data_AF-A0A0G0CWC3-F1
#
_entry.id   AF-A0A0G0CWC3-F1
#
_cell.length_a   1.000
_cell.length_b   1.000
_cell.length_c   1.000
_cell.angle_alpha   90.00
_cell.angle_beta   90.00
_cell.angle_gamma   90.00
#
_symmetry.space_group_name_H-M   'P 1'
#
loop_
_entity.id
_entity.type
_entity.pdbx_description
1 polymer ?
#
loop_
_entity_poly.entity_id
_entity_poly.type
_entity_poly.pdbx_seq_one_letter_code
_entity_poly.pdbx_strand_id
1 'polypeptide(L)' 'MTFSNGQLKQTAEILGNLSIAWFTAGIIAPLFISTDFDSKFIGSVLVTFSISGIFALFSISLVKDQ' A
#
# COMPACT_ATOMS: atom_id res chain seq x y z
N MET A 1 20.36 -15.88 4.40
CA MET A 1 19.15 -16.61 4.83
C MET A 1 18.24 -16.70 3.61
N THR A 2 17.93 -17.91 3.15
CA THR A 2 17.00 -18.12 2.04
C THR A 2 15.61 -18.33 2.64
N PHE A 3 14.65 -17.48 2.32
CA PHE A 3 13.27 -17.66 2.74
C PHE A 3 12.64 -18.82 1.95
N SER A 4 11.70 -19.54 2.56
CA SER A 4 10.95 -20.57 1.82
C SER A 4 9.89 -19.93 0.92
N ASN A 5 9.51 -20.63 -0.16
CA ASN A 5 8.47 -20.14 -1.08
C ASN A 5 7.14 -19.87 -0.36
N GLY A 6 6.82 -20.65 0.69
CA GLY A 6 5.65 -20.40 1.54
C GLY A 6 5.73 -19.09 2.33
N GLN A 7 6.91 -18.74 2.87
CA GLN A 7 7.14 -17.47 3.57
C GLN A 7 7.11 -16.28 2.61
N LEU A 8 7.70 -16.42 1.42
CA LEU A 8 7.64 -15.39 0.37
C LEU A 8 6.20 -15.12 -0.05
N LYS A 9 5.40 -16.19 -0.24
CA LYS A 9 3.98 -16.09 -0.59
C LYS A 9 3.18 -15.36 0.48
N GLN A 10 3.33 -15.77 1.74
CA GLN A 10 2.62 -15.14 2.85
C GLN A 10 3.03 -13.67 3.02
N THR A 11 4.31 -13.35 2.83
CA THR A 11 4.80 -11.96 2.90
C THR A 11 4.22 -11.11 1.77
N ALA A 12 4.16 -11.66 0.55
CA ALA A 12 3.55 -10.98 -0.59
C ALA A 12 2.06 -10.69 -0.34
N GLU A 13 1.30 -11.66 0.17
CA GLU A 13 -0.12 -11.48 0.52
C GLU A 13 -0.31 -10.39 1.58
N ILE A 14 0.52 -10.39 2.64
CA ILE A 14 0.48 -9.35 3.68
C ILE A 14 0.76 -7.96 3.09
N LEU A 15 1.81 -7.83 2.29
CA LEU A 15 2.17 -6.55 1.67
C LEU A 15 1.11 -6.06 0.67
N GLY A 16 0.47 -6.98 -0.05
CA GLY A 16 -0.65 -6.66 -0.94
C GLY A 16 -1.85 -6.12 -0.16
N ASN A 17 -2.24 -6.81 0.91
CA ASN A 17 -3.32 -6.35 1.78
C ASN A 17 -3.01 -5.02 2.46
N LEU A 18 -1.75 -4.83 2.89
CA LEU A 18 -1.31 -3.57 3.51
C LEU A 18 -1.36 -2.40 2.52
N SER A 19 -0.96 -2.62 1.26
CA SER A 19 -1.09 -1.65 0.18
C SER A 19 -2.54 -1.18 0.02
N ILE A 20 -3.49 -2.12 -0.06
CA ILE A 20 -4.92 -1.81 -0.22
C ILE A 20 -5.46 -1.07 1.01
N ALA A 21 -5.09 -1.50 2.22
CA ALA A 21 -5.53 -0.86 3.46
C ALA A 21 -5.03 0.60 3.55
N TRP A 22 -3.75 0.85 3.23
CA TRP A 22 -3.19 2.19 3.25
C TRP A 22 -3.83 3.10 2.20
N PHE A 23 -4.03 2.59 0.97
CA PHE A 23 -4.71 3.32 -0.09
C PHE A 23 -6.14 3.69 0.32
N THR A 24 -6.88 2.73 0.89
CA THR A 24 -8.26 2.94 1.31
C THR A 24 -8.34 3.96 2.45
N ALA A 25 -7.49 3.82 3.48
CA ALA A 25 -7.53 4.68 4.65
C ALA A 25 -7.05 6.11 4.38
N GLY A 26 -6.03 6.31 3.54
CA GLY A 26 -5.44 7.63 3.33
C GLY A 26 -5.83 8.32 2.01
N ILE A 27 -6.53 7.63 1.10
CA ILE A 27 -7.05 8.24 -0.14
C ILE A 27 -8.55 8.11 -0.21
N ILE A 28 -9.08 6.89 -0.16
CA ILE A 28 -10.52 6.68 -0.38
C ILE A 28 -11.34 7.26 0.78
N ALA A 29 -11.04 6.89 2.03
CA ALA A 29 -11.83 7.37 3.16
C ALA A 29 -11.87 8.90 3.24
N PRO A 30 -10.73 9.64 3.17
CA PRO A 30 -10.73 11.11 3.20
C PRO A 30 -11.60 11.78 2.13
N LEU A 31 -11.80 11.17 0.96
CA LEU A 31 -12.73 11.70 -0.06
C LEU A 31 -14.19 11.75 0.41
N PHE A 32 -14.55 10.95 1.40
CA PHE A 32 -15.93 10.88 1.95
C PHE A 32 -16.09 11.56 3.30
N ILE A 33 -14.99 11.89 4.00
CA ILE A 33 -15.04 12.51 5.34
C ILE A 33 -14.54 13.96 5.36
N SER A 34 -13.69 14.36 4.40
CA SER A 34 -13.17 15.72 4.34
C SER A 34 -13.97 16.57 3.36
N THR A 35 -14.40 17.76 3.81
CA THR A 35 -15.08 18.76 2.96
C THR A 35 -14.11 19.74 2.31
N ASP A 36 -12.88 19.86 2.83
CA ASP A 36 -11.87 20.79 2.35
C ASP A 36 -10.68 20.05 1.72
N PHE A 37 -10.52 20.25 0.41
CA PHE A 37 -9.42 19.71 -0.40
C PHE A 37 -8.28 20.73 -0.51
N ASP A 38 -7.64 21.03 0.62
CA ASP A 38 -6.53 21.97 0.67
C ASP A 38 -5.19 21.34 0.20
N SER A 39 -4.13 22.14 0.18
CA SER A 39 -2.79 21.66 -0.19
C SER A 39 -2.24 20.60 0.77
N LYS A 40 -2.69 20.57 2.03
CA LYS A 40 -2.29 19.54 3.00
C LYS A 40 -2.97 18.21 2.68
N PHE A 41 -4.23 18.23 2.28
CA PHE A 41 -4.95 17.05 1.80
C PHE A 41 -4.21 16.44 0.61
N ILE A 42 -3.89 17.25 -0.41
CA ILE A 42 -3.18 16.79 -1.61
C ILE A 42 -1.81 16.19 -1.22
N GLY A 43 -1.07 16.86 -0.34
CA GLY A 43 0.19 16.34 0.18
C GLY A 43 0.04 14.99 0.87
N SER A 44 -0.98 14.84 1.72
CA SER A 44 -1.29 13.58 2.39
C SER A 44 -1.63 12.47 1.38
N VAL A 45 -2.50 12.74 0.40
CA VAL A 45 -2.87 11.77 -0.64
C VAL A 45 -1.65 11.30 -1.41
N LEU A 46 -0.74 12.20 -1.79
CA LEU A 46 0.49 11.84 -2.51
C LEU A 46 1.41 10.94 -1.68
N VAL A 47 1.57 11.23 -0.38
CA VAL A 47 2.36 10.41 0.54
C VAL A 47 1.73 9.03 0.70
N THR A 48 0.42 8.96 0.97
CA THR A 48 -0.29 7.69 1.13
C THR A 48 -0.27 6.88 -0.16
N PHE A 49 -0.44 7.52 -1.31
CA PHE A 49 -0.36 6.86 -2.62
C PHE A 49 1.02 6.25 -2.85
N SER A 50 2.08 7.00 -2.53
CA SER A 50 3.46 6.54 -2.65
C SER A 50 3.73 5.32 -1.75
N ILE A 51 3.30 5.37 -0.48
CA ILE A 51 3.47 4.26 0.46
C ILE A 51 2.69 3.02 0.00
N SER A 52 1.44 3.21 -0.45
CA SER A 52 0.61 2.12 -0.99
C SER A 52 1.28 1.47 -2.20
N GLY A 53 1.82 2.29 -3.11
CA GLY A 53 2.58 1.84 -4.27
C GLY A 53 3.84 1.07 -3.90
N ILE A 54 4.59 1.53 -2.91
CA ILE A 54 5.78 0.83 -2.39
C ILE A 54 5.40 -0.58 -1.92
N PHE A 55 4.35 -0.71 -1.10
CA PHE A 55 3.90 -2.03 -0.64
C PHE A 55 3.42 -2.93 -1.77
N ALA A 56 2.72 -2.37 -2.76
CA ALA A 56 2.29 -3.12 -3.94
C ALA A 56 3.50 -3.63 -4.75
N LEU A 57 4.49 -2.77 -5.00
CA LEU A 57 5.70 -3.14 -5.74
C LEU A 57 6.51 -4.21 -5.02
N PHE A 58 6.66 -4.10 -3.69
CA PHE A 58 7.32 -5.14 -2.90
C PHE A 58 6.54 -6.45 -2.92
N SER A 59 5.21 -6.40 -2.76
CA SER A 59 4.35 -7.59 -2.89
C SER A 59 4.56 -8.28 -4.23
N ILE A 60 4.49 -7.53 -5.34
CA ILE A 60 4.68 -8.05 -6.70
C ILE A 60 6.10 -8.61 -6.90
N SER A 61 7.13 -7.95 -6.37
CA SER A 61 8.51 -8.44 -6.46
C SER A 61 8.66 -9.81 -5.79
N LEU A 62 8.08 -9.97 -4.59
CA LEU A 62 8.14 -11.23 -3.86
C LEU A 62 7.35 -12.37 -4.52
N VAL A 63 6.31 -12.06 -5.31
CA VAL A 63 5.60 -13.06 -6.12
C VAL A 63 6.43 -13.48 -7.33
N LYS A 64 7.18 -12.55 -7.94
CA LYS A 64 8.07 -12.87 -9.09
C LYS A 64 9.26 -13.73 -8.69
N ASP A 65 9.72 -13.61 -7.44
CA ASP A 65 10.87 -14.34 -6.90
C ASP A 65 10.51 -15.71 -6.28
N GLN A 66 9.24 -16.13 -6.34
CA GLN A 66 8.74 -17.45 -5.90
C GLN A 66 8.90 -18.52 -6.99
#